data_AF-A0A9N9U2X2-F1
#
_entry.id   AF-A0A9N9U2X2-F1
#
_cell.length_a   1.000
_cell.length_b   1.000
_cell.length_c   1.000
_cell.angle_alpha   90.00
_cell.angle_beta   90.00
_cell.angle_gamma   90.00
#
_symmetry.space_group_name_H-M   'P 1'
#
loop_
_entity.id
_entity.type
_entity.pdbx_description
1 polymer ?
#
loop_
_entity_poly.entity_id
_entity_poly.type
_entity_poly.pdbx_seq_one_letter_code
_entity_poly.pdbx_strand_id
1 'polypeptide(L)'
;MLPLFHELEKSLPSRIIFSLAKRPYRTASFVLFLVLASILWVYHAIAAESFITLFNSGLSTQVFGPGGGRHNGSAPGLHKPVGIPMKIWQIMLPKPRDDGPPHPPDPAQLQDTPSWLVLNPDYKYTLVGERGGIEFVDKNFADQPAIIDTYKRLQNMGMKSDLLRYLLLYIEGGVYTDTDTVAIKGVDEWVPDFIKSEVNLVVGIEFDRRDGAAWAEIPHWLQFCQWTIAAKPKHPVFQMMVQRALYSIDLLSTEVYDSPLDSISPTSFEVMNSTGPAAWTDVVFEYLQQLDPSLEDTKDLSFMTGPRLIGDVLVLNIDGFGMGQQHSKSTNDGTIPSQALVKHLFRGSWRS
;
A
#
# COMPACT_ATOMS: atom_id res chain seq x y z
N MET A 1 49.79 -43.10 57.96
CA MET A 1 49.93 -42.33 56.71
C MET A 1 50.28 -40.90 57.13
N LEU A 2 51.51 -40.71 57.65
CA LEU A 2 52.63 -39.89 57.14
C LEU A 2 52.36 -38.35 57.13
N PRO A 3 53.34 -37.51 57.53
CA PRO A 3 53.11 -36.37 58.43
C PRO A 3 53.64 -35.00 57.93
N LEU A 4 53.30 -33.95 58.70
CA LEU A 4 54.08 -32.75 59.09
C LEU A 4 54.82 -31.83 58.08
N PHE A 5 54.57 -30.51 58.26
CA PHE A 5 55.48 -29.32 58.41
C PHE A 5 54.96 -28.09 57.61
N HIS A 6 54.40 -27.04 58.25
CA HIS A 6 55.02 -25.86 58.91
C HIS A 6 55.50 -24.80 57.87
N GLU A 7 54.74 -23.72 57.65
CA GLU A 7 54.79 -22.36 58.26
C GLU A 7 55.55 -21.29 57.42
N LEU A 8 54.91 -20.13 57.33
CA LEU A 8 55.41 -18.75 57.32
C LEU A 8 56.14 -18.13 56.10
N GLU A 9 55.48 -17.06 55.63
CA GLU A 9 56.01 -15.70 55.42
C GLU A 9 56.62 -15.23 54.08
N LYS A 10 56.01 -14.12 53.62
CA LYS A 10 56.61 -12.88 53.05
C LYS A 10 56.73 -12.69 51.53
N SER A 11 55.93 -11.72 51.09
CA SER A 11 56.22 -10.57 50.19
C SER A 11 56.43 -10.77 48.68
N LEU A 12 55.50 -10.17 47.90
CA LEU A 12 55.75 -9.52 46.60
C LEU A 12 56.49 -8.17 46.81
N PRO A 13 57.02 -7.43 45.79
CA PRO A 13 56.98 -7.62 44.32
C PRO A 13 58.28 -7.23 43.56
N SER A 14 58.22 -7.31 42.22
CA SER A 14 58.85 -6.38 41.26
C SER A 14 60.37 -6.39 41.07
N ARG A 15 60.82 -7.06 40.00
CA ARG A 15 61.91 -6.65 39.09
C ARG A 15 62.09 -7.73 38.03
N ILE A 16 61.41 -7.56 36.89
CA ILE A 16 61.80 -7.88 35.49
C ILE A 16 60.61 -7.41 34.62
N ILE A 17 60.30 -6.12 34.73
CA ILE A 17 59.64 -5.34 33.68
C ILE A 17 60.57 -4.16 33.49
N PHE A 18 61.59 -4.30 32.64
CA PHE A 18 62.29 -3.17 32.04
C PHE A 18 63.13 -3.65 30.85
N SER A 19 62.52 -3.71 29.66
CA SER A 19 63.19 -3.24 28.42
C SER A 19 62.29 -3.14 27.16
N LEU A 20 60.98 -3.39 27.20
CA LEU A 20 60.12 -3.23 26.00
C LEU A 20 59.00 -2.17 26.12
N ALA A 21 59.12 -1.24 27.07
CA ALA A 21 58.26 -0.05 27.14
C ALA A 21 58.94 1.16 26.48
N LYS A 22 59.16 1.11 25.16
CA LYS A 22 59.35 2.32 24.34
C LYS A 22 58.72 2.13 22.95
N ARG A 23 57.43 2.46 22.84
CA ARG A 23 56.78 3.25 21.76
C ARG A 23 55.26 2.96 21.74
N PRO A 24 54.42 3.74 22.46
CA PRO A 24 52.98 3.51 22.52
C PRO A 24 52.22 3.95 21.25
N TYR A 25 52.88 4.56 20.27
CA TYR A 25 52.23 5.14 19.08
C TYR A 25 52.14 4.23 17.85
N ARG A 26 52.60 2.97 17.92
CA ARG A 26 52.51 2.03 16.78
C ARG A 26 51.45 0.94 16.95
N THR A 27 51.05 0.59 18.17
CA THR A 27 50.02 -0.43 18.41
C THR A 27 48.61 0.12 18.21
N ALA A 28 48.32 1.35 18.64
CA ALA A 28 47.01 1.98 18.42
C ALA A 28 46.73 2.23 16.92
N SER A 29 47.72 2.71 16.17
CA SER A 29 47.60 2.95 14.72
C SER A 29 47.44 1.67 13.92
N PHE A 30 48.08 0.58 14.36
CA PHE A 30 47.94 -0.73 13.72
C PHE A 30 46.58 -1.37 14.00
N VAL A 31 46.07 -1.24 15.23
CA VAL A 31 44.71 -1.69 15.59
C VAL A 31 43.66 -0.86 14.84
N LEU A 32 43.82 0.47 14.74
CA LEU A 32 42.93 1.33 13.97
C LEU A 32 42.96 1.00 12.47
N PHE A 33 44.14 0.71 11.91
CA PHE A 33 44.25 0.26 10.52
C PHE A 33 43.55 -1.08 10.28
N LEU A 34 43.68 -2.06 11.20
CA LEU A 34 42.98 -3.33 11.09
C LEU A 34 41.45 -3.19 11.19
N VAL A 35 40.96 -2.29 12.04
CA VAL A 35 39.52 -1.97 12.16
C VAL A 35 39.02 -1.24 10.91
N LEU A 36 39.77 -0.28 10.37
CA LEU A 36 39.39 0.42 9.14
C LEU A 36 39.44 -0.51 7.92
N ALA A 37 40.44 -1.41 7.85
CA ALA A 37 40.54 -2.41 6.80
C ALA A 37 39.41 -3.45 6.88
N SER A 38 38.96 -3.84 8.08
CA SER A 38 37.82 -4.74 8.23
C SER A 38 36.50 -4.05 7.88
N ILE A 39 36.31 -2.78 8.23
CA ILE A 39 35.15 -1.99 7.81
C ILE A 39 35.13 -1.82 6.28
N LEU A 40 36.27 -1.51 5.67
CA LEU A 40 36.41 -1.40 4.20
C LEU A 40 36.17 -2.74 3.50
N TRP A 41 36.63 -3.86 4.06
CA TRP A 41 36.39 -5.20 3.53
C TRP A 41 34.91 -5.59 3.64
N VAL A 42 34.24 -5.31 4.75
CA VAL A 42 32.79 -5.50 4.92
C VAL A 42 32.00 -4.60 3.97
N TYR A 43 32.42 -3.35 3.77
CA TYR A 43 31.78 -2.45 2.80
C TYR A 43 31.95 -2.92 1.36
N HIS A 44 33.11 -3.46 1.00
CA HIS A 44 33.34 -4.05 -0.32
C HIS A 44 32.59 -5.38 -0.51
N ALA A 45 32.48 -6.20 0.52
CA ALA A 45 31.71 -7.44 0.49
C ALA A 45 30.21 -7.15 0.32
N ILE A 46 29.67 -6.18 1.05
CA ILE A 46 28.26 -5.75 0.93
C ILE A 46 28.00 -5.08 -0.43
N ALA A 47 28.92 -4.24 -0.92
CA ALA A 47 28.78 -3.60 -2.24
C ALA A 47 28.89 -4.60 -3.40
N ALA A 48 29.74 -5.63 -3.27
CA ALA A 48 29.86 -6.70 -4.26
C ALA A 48 28.67 -7.68 -4.23
N GLU A 49 28.12 -7.99 -3.04
CA GLU A 49 26.89 -8.79 -2.93
C GLU A 49 25.67 -8.04 -3.46
N SER A 50 25.58 -6.72 -3.25
CA SER A 50 24.48 -5.88 -3.78
C SER A 50 24.48 -5.77 -5.31
N PHE A 51 25.65 -5.91 -5.96
CA PHE A 51 25.76 -5.90 -7.42
C PHE A 51 25.50 -7.28 -8.06
N ILE A 52 25.79 -8.37 -7.35
CA ILE A 52 25.61 -9.74 -7.86
C ILE A 52 24.19 -10.28 -7.57
N THR A 53 23.54 -9.87 -6.47
CA THR A 53 22.14 -10.25 -6.20
C THR A 53 21.14 -9.57 -7.13
N LEU A 54 21.43 -8.37 -7.63
CA LEU A 54 20.55 -7.69 -8.60
C LEU A 54 20.59 -8.32 -10.01
N PHE A 55 21.61 -9.13 -10.32
CA PHE A 55 21.78 -9.76 -11.64
C PHE A 55 21.44 -11.26 -11.69
N ASN A 56 21.36 -11.95 -10.54
CA ASN A 56 21.20 -13.42 -10.49
C ASN A 56 19.89 -13.94 -9.86
N SER A 57 19.00 -13.09 -9.34
CA SER A 57 17.62 -13.53 -9.02
C SER A 57 16.74 -13.40 -10.27
N GLY A 58 16.61 -14.50 -11.00
CA GLY A 58 15.98 -14.56 -12.32
C GLY A 58 14.53 -14.07 -12.36
N LEU A 59 14.32 -13.03 -13.16
CA LEU A 59 13.07 -12.84 -13.88
C LEU A 59 13.07 -13.83 -15.06
N SER A 60 12.39 -14.96 -14.88
CA SER A 60 12.03 -15.85 -15.97
C SER A 60 10.95 -15.18 -16.81
N THR A 61 11.35 -14.36 -17.79
CA THR A 61 10.46 -13.90 -18.85
C THR A 61 10.20 -15.06 -19.81
N GLN A 62 9.07 -15.76 -19.65
CA GLN A 62 8.52 -16.61 -20.70
C GLN A 62 7.82 -15.71 -21.73
N VAL A 63 8.55 -15.35 -22.80
CA VAL A 63 8.02 -14.59 -23.93
C VAL A 63 7.36 -15.56 -24.90
N PHE A 64 6.02 -15.61 -24.92
CA PHE A 64 5.28 -16.13 -26.07
C PHE A 64 5.22 -15.05 -27.14
N GLY A 65 5.95 -15.23 -28.24
CA GLY A 65 5.92 -14.32 -29.38
C GLY A 65 4.64 -14.50 -30.22
N PRO A 66 4.02 -13.42 -30.74
CA PRO A 66 2.98 -13.53 -31.75
C PRO A 66 3.57 -13.48 -33.17
N GLY A 67 3.04 -14.33 -34.04
CA GLY A 67 3.33 -14.34 -35.47
C GLY A 67 2.86 -13.04 -36.16
N GLY A 68 3.59 -12.68 -37.22
CA GLY A 68 3.53 -11.38 -37.87
C GLY A 68 2.24 -11.08 -38.64
N GLY A 69 1.98 -9.78 -38.78
CA GLY A 69 0.98 -9.21 -39.68
C GLY A 69 1.14 -7.69 -39.76
N ARG A 70 1.87 -7.20 -40.77
CA ARG A 70 2.00 -5.77 -41.10
C ARG A 70 0.68 -5.22 -41.63
N HIS A 71 0.26 -4.03 -41.17
CA HIS A 71 -0.41 -3.03 -42.01
C HIS A 71 -0.14 -1.60 -41.51
N ASN A 72 0.29 -0.74 -42.44
CA ASN A 72 0.54 0.68 -42.29
C ASN A 72 -0.76 1.50 -42.22
N GLY A 73 -0.79 2.52 -41.36
CA GLY A 73 -1.80 3.57 -41.35
C GLY A 73 -1.50 4.60 -40.26
N SER A 74 -0.69 5.60 -40.58
CA SER A 74 -0.28 6.69 -39.69
C SER A 74 -1.39 7.73 -39.51
N ALA A 75 -1.98 7.78 -38.31
CA ALA A 75 -2.71 8.94 -37.80
C ALA A 75 -1.82 9.68 -36.76
N PRO A 76 -1.95 11.00 -36.57
CA PRO A 76 -1.13 11.73 -35.62
C PRO A 76 -1.40 11.23 -34.21
N GLY A 77 -0.39 10.67 -33.55
CA GLY A 77 -0.52 10.07 -32.24
C GLY A 77 -0.97 11.10 -31.20
N LEU A 78 -2.19 10.93 -30.69
CA LEU A 78 -2.45 11.32 -29.30
C LEU A 78 -1.41 10.55 -28.47
N HIS A 79 -0.45 11.26 -27.89
CA HIS A 79 0.37 10.67 -26.84
C HIS A 79 -0.58 10.16 -25.76
N LYS A 80 -0.77 8.83 -25.66
CA LYS A 80 -1.39 8.24 -24.49
C LYS A 80 -0.56 8.75 -23.30
N PRO A 81 -1.20 9.32 -22.25
CA PRO A 81 -0.48 9.70 -21.05
C PRO A 81 0.33 8.48 -20.57
N VAL A 82 1.64 8.66 -20.41
CA VAL A 82 2.49 7.61 -19.86
C VAL A 82 2.25 7.60 -18.35
N GLY A 83 1.85 6.45 -17.81
CA GLY A 83 1.62 6.27 -16.39
C GLY A 83 0.26 6.72 -15.88
N ILE A 84 0.16 6.84 -14.55
CA ILE A 84 -1.06 7.21 -13.82
C ILE A 84 -1.33 8.72 -14.01
N PRO A 85 -2.59 9.14 -14.26
CA PRO A 85 -2.92 10.57 -14.38
C PRO A 85 -2.50 11.38 -13.15
N MET A 86 -2.02 12.61 -13.36
CA MET A 86 -1.62 13.54 -12.29
C MET A 86 -2.83 14.18 -11.57
N LYS A 87 -3.65 13.33 -10.93
CA LYS A 87 -4.84 13.72 -10.17
C LYS A 87 -4.83 13.05 -8.81
N ILE A 88 -5.17 13.80 -7.77
CA ILE A 88 -5.35 13.30 -6.40
C ILE A 88 -6.79 13.56 -5.98
N TRP A 89 -7.45 12.51 -5.51
CA TRP A 89 -8.82 12.51 -5.04
C TRP A 89 -8.84 12.19 -3.55
N GLN A 90 -9.51 13.05 -2.78
CA GLN A 90 -9.94 12.73 -1.42
C GLN A 90 -11.45 12.94 -1.34
N ILE A 91 -12.15 12.16 -0.52
CA ILE A 91 -13.60 12.25 -0.34
C ILE A 91 -13.87 12.71 1.09
N MET A 92 -14.82 13.63 1.25
CA MET A 92 -15.31 14.09 2.56
C MET A 92 -16.80 14.30 2.49
N LEU A 93 -17.54 13.25 2.83
CA LEU A 93 -19.01 13.25 2.87
C LEU A 93 -19.52 13.76 4.22
N PRO A 94 -20.69 14.43 4.25
CA PRO A 94 -21.27 14.92 5.48
C PRO A 94 -21.70 13.75 6.38
N LYS A 95 -21.57 13.97 7.68
CA LYS A 95 -22.01 13.00 8.70
C LYS A 95 -23.51 13.19 8.94
N PRO A 96 -24.34 12.15 8.75
CA PRO A 96 -25.76 12.24 9.10
C PRO A 96 -25.92 12.44 10.62
N ARG A 97 -26.98 13.16 11.02
CA ARG A 97 -27.40 13.35 12.42
C ARG A 97 -28.85 12.91 12.57
N ASP A 98 -29.18 12.37 13.73
CA ASP A 98 -30.58 12.04 14.09
C ASP A 98 -31.41 13.30 14.43
N ASP A 99 -30.78 14.44 14.71
CA ASP A 99 -31.41 15.60 15.36
C ASP A 99 -31.21 16.95 14.64
N GLY A 100 -30.78 16.97 13.37
CA GLY A 100 -30.64 18.23 12.64
C GLY A 100 -29.80 18.15 11.35
N PRO A 101 -29.53 19.30 10.71
CA PRO A 101 -28.68 19.33 9.52
C PRO A 101 -27.26 18.83 9.84
N PRO A 102 -26.54 18.26 8.87
CA PRO A 102 -25.17 17.77 9.07
C PRO A 102 -24.26 18.86 9.63
N HIS A 103 -23.31 18.47 10.48
CA HIS A 103 -22.27 19.40 10.88
C HIS A 103 -21.45 19.85 9.66
N PRO A 104 -21.03 21.13 9.62
CA PRO A 104 -20.00 21.52 8.69
C PRO A 104 -18.76 20.64 8.92
N PRO A 105 -18.04 20.23 7.85
CA PRO A 105 -16.85 19.42 8.00
C PRO A 105 -15.82 20.09 8.90
N ASP A 106 -15.21 19.31 9.81
CA ASP A 106 -14.15 19.80 10.68
C ASP A 106 -12.84 19.93 9.88
N PRO A 107 -12.24 21.13 9.76
CA PRO A 107 -10.96 21.31 9.08
C PRO A 107 -9.84 20.40 9.59
N ALA A 108 -9.90 19.95 10.85
CA ALA A 108 -8.92 19.01 11.41
C ALA A 108 -8.91 17.64 10.69
N GLN A 109 -9.98 17.29 9.96
CA GLN A 109 -10.03 16.09 9.12
C GLN A 109 -9.07 16.16 7.93
N LEU A 110 -8.63 17.37 7.53
CA LEU A 110 -7.70 17.57 6.41
C LEU A 110 -6.28 17.88 6.87
N GLN A 111 -5.94 17.64 8.15
CA GLN A 111 -4.63 18.01 8.71
C GLN A 111 -3.45 17.30 8.02
N ASP A 112 -3.66 16.14 7.40
CA ASP A 112 -2.60 15.37 6.72
C ASP A 112 -2.55 15.61 5.21
N THR A 113 -3.62 16.16 4.62
CA THR A 113 -3.71 16.54 3.20
C THR A 113 -2.52 17.39 2.72
N PRO A 114 -1.94 18.33 3.50
CA PRO A 114 -0.78 19.11 3.06
C PRO A 114 0.41 18.26 2.59
N SER A 115 0.62 17.05 3.15
CA SER A 115 1.69 16.16 2.70
C SER A 115 1.55 15.78 1.23
N TRP A 116 0.32 15.49 0.79
CA TRP A 116 -0.01 15.18 -0.60
C TRP A 116 0.20 16.37 -1.53
N LEU A 117 -0.18 17.57 -1.11
CA LEU A 117 -0.04 18.78 -1.93
C LEU A 117 1.43 19.18 -2.10
N VAL A 118 2.21 19.12 -1.02
CA VAL A 118 3.64 19.51 -1.04
C VAL A 118 4.48 18.53 -1.85
N LEU A 119 4.23 17.23 -1.73
CA LEU A 119 4.98 16.20 -2.46
C LEU A 119 4.52 16.03 -3.92
N ASN A 120 3.39 16.62 -4.31
CA ASN A 120 2.82 16.49 -5.66
C ASN A 120 2.34 17.86 -6.20
N PRO A 121 3.24 18.87 -6.32
CA PRO A 121 2.84 20.25 -6.61
C PRO A 121 2.16 20.42 -8.00
N ASP A 122 2.45 19.53 -8.95
CA ASP A 122 1.88 19.58 -10.31
C ASP A 122 0.60 18.73 -10.45
N TYR A 123 0.17 18.05 -9.38
CA TYR A 123 -1.03 17.21 -9.42
C TYR A 123 -2.28 18.06 -9.16
N LYS A 124 -3.33 17.79 -9.94
CA LYS A 124 -4.64 18.36 -9.64
C LYS A 124 -5.21 17.68 -8.41
N TYR A 125 -5.31 18.39 -7.31
CA TYR A 125 -6.03 17.96 -6.12
C TYR A 125 -7.52 18.27 -6.20
N THR A 126 -8.37 17.31 -5.84
CA THR A 126 -9.82 17.51 -5.69
C THR A 126 -10.32 16.86 -4.41
N LEU A 127 -10.93 17.68 -3.54
CA LEU A 127 -11.72 17.23 -2.41
C LEU A 127 -13.19 17.11 -2.83
N VAL A 128 -13.71 15.88 -2.85
CA VAL A 128 -15.07 15.60 -3.31
C VAL A 128 -16.02 15.53 -2.12
N GLY A 129 -16.92 16.51 -2.03
CA GLY A 129 -18.05 16.50 -1.10
C GLY A 129 -19.31 15.90 -1.71
N GLU A 130 -20.39 15.81 -0.93
CA GLU A 130 -21.65 15.16 -1.33
C GLU A 130 -22.21 15.66 -2.67
N ARG A 131 -22.45 16.97 -2.80
CA ARG A 131 -22.97 17.55 -4.05
C ARG A 131 -22.06 17.24 -5.23
N GLY A 132 -20.74 17.33 -5.04
CA GLY A 132 -19.77 17.02 -6.08
C GLY A 132 -19.78 15.54 -6.50
N GLY A 133 -19.96 14.63 -5.54
CA GLY A 133 -20.14 13.21 -5.81
C GLY A 133 -21.40 12.92 -6.62
N ILE A 134 -22.54 13.52 -6.24
CA ILE A 134 -23.81 13.38 -6.97
C ILE A 134 -23.69 13.91 -8.39
N GLU A 135 -23.18 15.13 -8.57
CA GLU A 135 -22.98 15.74 -9.90
C GLU A 135 -22.03 14.92 -10.77
N PHE A 136 -20.98 14.35 -10.17
CA PHE A 136 -20.05 13.47 -10.87
C PHE A 136 -20.73 12.20 -11.38
N VAL A 137 -21.52 11.54 -10.52
CA VAL A 137 -22.22 10.30 -10.88
C VAL A 137 -23.29 10.57 -11.96
N ASP A 138 -24.13 11.58 -11.76
CA ASP A 138 -25.18 11.97 -12.72
C ASP A 138 -24.62 12.28 -14.10
N LYS A 139 -23.47 12.97 -14.16
CA LYS A 139 -22.83 13.34 -15.42
C LYS A 139 -22.22 12.14 -16.15
N ASN A 140 -21.52 11.27 -15.43
CA ASN A 140 -20.66 10.25 -16.06
C ASN A 140 -21.34 8.89 -16.24
N PHE A 141 -22.48 8.67 -15.57
CA PHE A 141 -23.21 7.40 -15.58
C PHE A 141 -24.70 7.60 -15.94
N ALA A 142 -25.01 8.65 -16.71
CA ALA A 142 -26.38 9.00 -17.13
C ALA A 142 -27.11 7.86 -17.85
N ASP A 143 -26.38 6.95 -18.48
CA ASP A 143 -26.87 5.76 -19.19
C ASP A 143 -26.96 4.51 -18.30
N GLN A 144 -26.60 4.61 -17.03
CA GLN A 144 -26.54 3.51 -16.06
C GLN A 144 -27.38 3.85 -14.82
N PRO A 145 -28.72 3.77 -14.92
CA PRO A 145 -29.63 4.18 -13.84
C PRO A 145 -29.39 3.41 -12.54
N ALA A 146 -28.99 2.14 -12.60
CA ALA A 146 -28.65 1.36 -11.41
C ALA A 146 -27.52 2.00 -10.57
N ILE A 147 -26.48 2.55 -11.21
CA ILE A 147 -25.40 3.24 -10.48
C ILE A 147 -25.91 4.52 -9.83
N ILE A 148 -26.68 5.32 -10.58
CA ILE A 148 -27.24 6.59 -10.10
C ILE A 148 -28.16 6.36 -8.91
N ASP A 149 -29.11 5.44 -9.05
CA ASP A 149 -30.13 5.16 -8.06
C ASP A 149 -29.50 4.58 -6.79
N THR A 150 -28.59 3.60 -6.91
CA THR A 150 -27.87 3.05 -5.76
C THR A 150 -27.05 4.13 -5.05
N TYR A 151 -26.26 4.91 -5.78
CA TYR A 151 -25.41 5.94 -5.17
C TYR A 151 -26.20 7.02 -4.43
N LYS A 152 -27.34 7.45 -4.98
CA LYS A 152 -28.20 8.46 -4.36
C LYS A 152 -28.95 7.95 -3.14
N ARG A 153 -29.33 6.67 -3.12
CA ARG A 153 -30.12 6.07 -2.02
C ARG A 153 -29.29 5.54 -0.86
N LEU A 154 -28.00 5.26 -1.05
CA LEU A 154 -27.10 4.84 0.02
C LEU A 154 -27.05 5.87 1.16
N GLN A 155 -27.49 5.46 2.35
CA GLN A 155 -27.39 6.26 3.59
C GLN A 155 -26.10 6.00 4.36
N ASN A 156 -25.50 4.82 4.23
CA ASN A 156 -24.21 4.53 4.87
C ASN A 156 -23.09 5.28 4.14
N MET A 157 -22.49 6.28 4.81
CA MET A 157 -21.47 7.14 4.22
C MET A 157 -20.17 6.40 3.89
N GLY A 158 -19.83 5.34 4.63
CA GLY A 158 -18.70 4.47 4.32
C GLY A 158 -18.89 3.79 2.96
N MET A 159 -20.01 3.10 2.77
CA MET A 159 -20.34 2.44 1.50
C MET A 159 -20.46 3.43 0.34
N LYS A 160 -21.03 4.61 0.60
CA LYS A 160 -21.16 5.68 -0.39
C LYS A 160 -19.79 6.21 -0.81
N SER A 161 -18.86 6.38 0.13
CA SER A 161 -17.47 6.79 -0.14
C SER A 161 -16.69 5.70 -0.89
N ASP A 162 -16.84 4.43 -0.50
CA ASP A 162 -16.24 3.28 -1.17
C ASP A 162 -16.71 3.20 -2.64
N LEU A 163 -18.02 3.28 -2.89
CA LEU A 163 -18.52 3.26 -4.27
C LEU A 163 -18.01 4.47 -5.08
N LEU A 164 -17.99 5.67 -4.48
CA LEU A 164 -17.54 6.87 -5.18
C LEU A 164 -16.07 6.80 -5.59
N ARG A 165 -15.17 6.28 -4.75
CA ARG A 165 -13.74 6.18 -5.13
C ARG A 165 -13.53 5.26 -6.32
N TYR A 166 -14.27 4.15 -6.41
CA TYR A 166 -14.19 3.25 -7.56
C TYR A 166 -14.72 3.92 -8.84
N LEU A 167 -15.85 4.64 -8.75
CA LEU A 167 -16.42 5.37 -9.88
C LEU A 167 -15.50 6.50 -10.36
N LEU A 168 -14.89 7.25 -9.43
CA LEU A 168 -13.91 8.30 -9.73
C LEU A 168 -12.72 7.73 -10.48
N LEU A 169 -12.07 6.68 -9.94
CA LEU A 169 -10.91 6.08 -10.56
C LEU A 169 -11.24 5.39 -11.89
N TYR A 170 -12.43 4.80 -12.04
CA TYR A 170 -12.87 4.24 -13.31
C TYR A 170 -12.96 5.28 -14.42
N ILE A 171 -13.51 6.47 -14.15
CA ILE A 171 -13.68 7.51 -15.18
C ILE A 171 -12.40 8.31 -15.38
N GLU A 172 -11.79 8.77 -14.29
CA GLU A 172 -10.78 9.82 -14.33
C GLU A 172 -9.35 9.30 -14.14
N GLY A 173 -9.21 8.10 -13.55
CA GLY A 173 -7.95 7.59 -13.02
C GLY A 173 -7.33 8.51 -11.97
N GLY A 174 -6.02 8.39 -11.79
CA GLY A 174 -5.25 9.14 -10.81
C GLY A 174 -5.08 8.34 -9.52
N VAL A 175 -4.92 9.07 -8.41
CA VAL A 175 -4.73 8.51 -7.08
C VAL A 175 -5.91 8.89 -6.21
N TYR A 176 -6.59 7.90 -5.65
CA TYR A 176 -7.47 8.09 -4.50
C TYR A 176 -6.69 7.83 -3.22
N THR A 177 -6.96 8.62 -2.18
CA THR A 177 -6.44 8.35 -0.83
C THR A 177 -7.38 8.91 0.24
N ASP A 178 -7.51 8.24 1.39
CA ASP A 178 -8.31 8.73 2.52
C ASP A 178 -7.71 10.02 3.10
N THR A 179 -8.51 10.80 3.83
CA THR A 179 -8.11 12.11 4.38
C THR A 179 -7.12 12.01 5.55
N ASP A 180 -7.12 10.88 6.26
CA ASP A 180 -6.20 10.54 7.36
C ASP A 180 -4.98 9.72 6.89
N THR A 181 -4.50 10.03 5.67
CA THR A 181 -3.26 9.48 5.11
C THR A 181 -2.19 10.55 4.95
N VAL A 182 -0.94 10.13 5.14
CA VAL A 182 0.24 10.96 4.92
C VAL A 182 1.01 10.40 3.73
N ALA A 183 1.27 11.24 2.73
CA ALA A 183 2.22 10.90 1.67
C ALA A 183 3.64 10.88 2.23
N ILE A 184 4.35 9.76 2.04
CA ILE A 184 5.77 9.62 2.39
C ILE A 184 6.66 9.94 1.19
N LYS A 185 6.18 9.62 -0.03
CA LYS A 185 6.83 9.95 -1.29
C LYS A 185 5.86 10.53 -2.31
N GLY A 186 6.39 11.29 -3.26
CA GLY A 186 5.61 11.77 -4.40
C GLY A 186 5.10 10.60 -5.25
N VAL A 187 3.92 10.75 -5.86
CA VAL A 187 3.28 9.70 -6.67
C VAL A 187 4.15 9.31 -7.87
N ASP A 188 4.93 10.24 -8.41
CA ASP A 188 5.86 9.96 -9.51
C ASP A 188 6.96 8.95 -9.15
N GLU A 189 7.26 8.76 -7.86
CA GLU A 189 8.25 7.80 -7.37
C GLU A 189 7.68 6.40 -7.14
N TRP A 190 6.36 6.22 -7.20
CA TRP A 190 5.70 4.96 -6.84
C TRP A 190 6.00 3.83 -7.82
N VAL A 191 6.18 4.18 -9.09
CA VAL A 191 6.45 3.23 -10.17
C VAL A 191 7.80 3.57 -10.79
N PRO A 192 8.78 2.65 -10.76
CA PRO A 192 10.06 2.86 -11.43
C PRO A 192 9.91 3.16 -12.92
N ASP A 193 10.70 4.11 -13.44
CA ASP A 193 10.58 4.60 -14.82
C ASP A 193 10.61 3.49 -15.88
N PHE A 194 11.41 2.45 -15.66
CA PHE A 194 11.58 1.35 -16.61
C PHE A 194 10.34 0.44 -16.75
N ILE A 195 9.39 0.47 -15.80
CA ILE A 195 8.09 -0.23 -15.90
C ILE A 195 6.88 0.72 -15.93
N LYS A 196 7.08 2.04 -15.93
CA LYS A 196 5.99 3.04 -15.82
C LYS A 196 4.96 2.95 -16.95
N SER A 197 5.37 2.48 -18.13
CA SER A 197 4.46 2.24 -19.26
C SER A 197 3.60 0.99 -19.10
N GLU A 198 4.06 0.00 -18.34
CA GLU A 198 3.42 -1.31 -18.15
C GLU A 198 2.38 -1.27 -17.03
N VAL A 199 2.57 -0.41 -16.04
CA VAL A 199 1.66 -0.28 -14.89
C VAL A 199 0.42 0.53 -15.24
N ASN A 200 -0.75 -0.07 -15.03
CA ASN A 200 -2.06 0.56 -15.15
C ASN A 200 -2.81 0.63 -13.82
N LEU A 201 -2.42 -0.18 -12.83
CA LEU A 201 -2.98 -0.19 -11.47
C LEU A 201 -1.86 -0.41 -10.46
N VAL A 202 -1.89 0.35 -9.36
CA VAL A 202 -1.06 0.14 -8.18
C VAL A 202 -1.96 -0.13 -7.00
N VAL A 203 -1.75 -1.27 -6.35
CA VAL A 203 -2.45 -1.68 -5.12
C VAL A 203 -1.42 -2.01 -4.06
N GLY A 204 -1.70 -1.67 -2.81
CA GLY A 204 -0.87 -2.06 -1.67
C GLY A 204 -1.54 -3.11 -0.82
N ILE A 205 -0.73 -3.83 -0.05
CA ILE A 205 -1.23 -4.73 0.99
C ILE A 205 -1.58 -3.91 2.24
N GLU A 206 -2.79 -4.09 2.76
CA GLU A 206 -3.22 -3.55 4.05
C GLU A 206 -2.96 -4.55 5.17
N PHE A 207 -3.30 -5.82 4.94
CA PHE A 207 -3.12 -6.88 5.91
C PHE A 207 -2.45 -8.08 5.24
N ASP A 208 -1.38 -8.58 5.87
CA ASP A 208 -0.77 -9.87 5.57
C ASP A 208 -0.76 -10.69 6.87
N ARG A 209 -1.47 -11.83 6.86
CA ARG A 209 -1.54 -12.74 8.00
C ARG A 209 -0.17 -13.34 8.33
N ARG A 210 0.66 -13.65 7.33
CA ARG A 210 1.93 -14.36 7.49
C ARG A 210 1.75 -15.64 8.32
N ASP A 211 2.58 -15.84 9.35
CA ASP A 211 2.49 -16.95 10.31
C ASP A 211 1.47 -16.70 11.45
N GLY A 212 0.67 -15.65 11.35
CA GLY A 212 -0.30 -15.24 12.37
C GLY A 212 -1.56 -16.11 12.43
N ALA A 213 -2.34 -15.92 13.50
CA ALA A 213 -3.68 -16.49 13.62
C ALA A 213 -4.66 -15.82 12.65
N ALA A 214 -5.75 -16.52 12.32
CA ALA A 214 -6.85 -15.92 11.56
C ALA A 214 -7.51 -14.81 12.38
N TRP A 215 -7.92 -13.73 11.72
CA TRP A 215 -8.65 -12.63 12.34
C TRP A 215 -10.12 -12.74 11.98
N ALA A 216 -11.02 -12.64 12.96
CA ALA A 216 -12.45 -12.82 12.71
C ALA A 216 -13.03 -11.81 11.71
N GLU A 217 -12.46 -10.61 11.67
CA GLU A 217 -12.93 -9.51 10.82
C GLU A 217 -12.28 -9.48 9.43
N ILE A 218 -11.15 -10.19 9.23
CA ILE A 218 -10.42 -10.24 7.97
C ILE A 218 -10.37 -11.71 7.51
N PRO A 219 -11.31 -12.12 6.65
CA PRO A 219 -11.42 -13.52 6.25
C PRO A 219 -10.27 -13.97 5.32
N HIS A 220 -9.66 -13.04 4.59
CA HIS A 220 -8.57 -13.31 3.67
C HIS A 220 -7.24 -13.55 4.36
N TRP A 221 -6.37 -14.36 3.75
CA TRP A 221 -4.98 -14.49 4.23
C TRP A 221 -4.20 -13.18 4.05
N LEU A 222 -4.53 -12.47 2.96
CA LEU A 222 -3.99 -11.16 2.64
C LEU A 222 -5.12 -10.28 2.13
N GLN A 223 -5.17 -9.03 2.61
CA GLN A 223 -6.17 -8.03 2.21
C GLN A 223 -5.46 -6.85 1.52
N PHE A 224 -6.01 -6.42 0.39
CA PHE A 224 -5.53 -5.23 -0.31
C PHE A 224 -6.08 -3.95 0.31
N CYS A 225 -5.23 -2.94 0.36
CA CYS A 225 -5.58 -1.57 0.70
C CYS A 225 -6.57 -1.01 -0.33
N GLN A 226 -7.67 -0.46 0.17
CA GLN A 226 -8.62 0.35 -0.61
C GLN A 226 -8.64 1.83 -0.22
N TRP A 227 -8.00 2.18 0.89
CA TRP A 227 -7.91 3.56 1.38
C TRP A 227 -6.82 4.35 0.65
N THR A 228 -6.01 3.72 -0.21
CA THR A 228 -5.18 4.34 -1.25
C THR A 228 -5.10 3.44 -2.47
N ILE A 229 -5.41 3.98 -3.65
CA ILE A 229 -5.38 3.26 -4.93
C ILE A 229 -4.89 4.22 -6.02
N ALA A 230 -4.01 3.76 -6.91
CA ALA A 230 -3.60 4.53 -8.09
C ALA A 230 -3.88 3.77 -9.37
N ALA A 231 -4.52 4.39 -10.35
CA ALA A 231 -4.86 3.70 -11.59
C ALA A 231 -4.98 4.61 -12.81
N LYS A 232 -4.82 4.03 -13.99
CA LYS A 232 -5.27 4.63 -15.26
C LYS A 232 -6.80 4.55 -15.35
N PRO A 233 -7.44 5.51 -16.03
CA PRO A 233 -8.88 5.46 -16.24
C PRO A 233 -9.25 4.18 -17.01
N LYS A 234 -10.45 3.67 -16.74
CA LYS A 234 -11.04 2.50 -17.39
C LYS A 234 -10.33 1.18 -17.12
N HIS A 235 -9.51 1.10 -16.07
CA HIS A 235 -8.96 -0.17 -15.63
C HIS A 235 -10.08 -1.19 -15.31
N PRO A 236 -10.06 -2.43 -15.85
CA PRO A 236 -11.17 -3.38 -15.72
C PRO A 236 -11.57 -3.70 -14.28
N VAL A 237 -10.60 -3.69 -13.35
CA VAL A 237 -10.85 -3.96 -11.92
C VAL A 237 -11.96 -3.08 -11.33
N PHE A 238 -12.09 -1.81 -11.74
CA PHE A 238 -13.13 -0.95 -11.18
C PHE A 238 -14.50 -1.27 -11.73
N GLN A 239 -14.59 -1.72 -12.99
CA GLN A 239 -15.87 -2.17 -13.53
C GLN A 239 -16.33 -3.44 -12.79
N MET A 240 -15.41 -4.40 -12.57
CA MET A 240 -15.68 -5.58 -11.75
C MET A 240 -16.11 -5.19 -10.33
N MET A 241 -15.39 -4.25 -9.70
CA MET A 241 -15.67 -3.81 -8.33
C MET A 241 -17.03 -3.11 -8.22
N VAL A 242 -17.34 -2.21 -9.16
CA VAL A 242 -18.64 -1.52 -9.19
C VAL A 242 -19.77 -2.53 -9.38
N GLN A 243 -19.63 -3.50 -10.29
CA GLN A 243 -20.64 -4.55 -10.47
C GLN A 243 -20.81 -5.40 -9.21
N ARG A 244 -19.72 -5.84 -8.59
CA ARG A 244 -19.72 -6.59 -7.33
C ARG A 244 -20.38 -5.79 -6.20
N ALA A 245 -20.09 -4.50 -6.09
CA ALA A 245 -20.67 -3.61 -5.09
C ALA A 245 -22.17 -3.42 -5.27
N LEU A 246 -22.63 -3.12 -6.50
CA LEU A 246 -24.06 -2.98 -6.80
C LEU A 246 -24.83 -4.25 -6.46
N TYR A 247 -24.29 -5.41 -6.84
CA TYR A 247 -24.89 -6.70 -6.52
C TYR A 247 -24.95 -6.95 -5.00
N SER A 248 -23.87 -6.67 -4.26
CA SER A 248 -23.90 -6.78 -2.79
C SER A 248 -24.95 -5.89 -2.15
N ILE A 249 -25.04 -4.63 -2.61
CA ILE A 249 -25.94 -3.63 -2.07
C ILE A 249 -27.40 -4.05 -2.32
N ASP A 250 -27.68 -4.55 -3.53
CA ASP A 250 -28.99 -5.09 -3.85
C ASP A 250 -29.35 -6.25 -2.93
N LEU A 251 -28.47 -7.26 -2.80
CA LEU A 251 -28.68 -8.39 -1.88
C LEU A 251 -28.89 -7.97 -0.42
N LEU A 252 -28.14 -6.98 0.07
CA LEU A 252 -28.37 -6.44 1.40
C LEU A 252 -29.79 -5.90 1.52
N SER A 253 -30.22 -5.08 0.55
CA SER A 253 -31.56 -4.49 0.55
C SER A 253 -32.67 -5.53 0.43
N THR A 254 -32.54 -6.50 -0.47
CA THR A 254 -33.63 -7.40 -0.86
C THR A 254 -33.67 -8.69 -0.06
N GLU A 255 -32.51 -9.29 0.26
CA GLU A 255 -32.44 -10.62 0.87
C GLU A 255 -32.07 -10.58 2.36
N VAL A 256 -31.25 -9.62 2.79
CA VAL A 256 -30.79 -9.54 4.19
C VAL A 256 -31.74 -8.72 5.05
N TYR A 257 -32.08 -7.52 4.58
CA TYR A 257 -32.94 -6.60 5.31
C TYR A 257 -34.40 -6.62 4.86
N ASP A 258 -34.69 -7.13 3.65
CA ASP A 258 -36.01 -7.08 3.01
C ASP A 258 -36.66 -5.69 3.16
N SER A 259 -35.89 -4.65 2.83
CA SER A 259 -36.24 -3.25 3.08
C SER A 259 -35.64 -2.32 2.03
N PRO A 260 -36.26 -1.17 1.73
CA PRO A 260 -35.70 -0.17 0.82
C PRO A 260 -34.26 0.24 1.22
N LEU A 261 -33.35 0.34 0.23
CA LEU A 261 -31.94 0.69 0.44
C LEU A 261 -31.69 1.96 1.28
N ASP A 262 -32.60 2.93 1.21
CA ASP A 262 -32.54 4.18 1.98
C ASP A 262 -33.00 4.03 3.43
N SER A 263 -33.44 2.84 3.84
CA SER A 263 -33.85 2.52 5.22
C SER A 263 -32.97 1.48 5.90
N ILE A 264 -32.02 0.85 5.19
CA ILE A 264 -31.14 -0.16 5.79
C ILE A 264 -30.00 0.50 6.57
N SER A 265 -29.55 -0.18 7.61
CA SER A 265 -28.38 0.22 8.42
C SER A 265 -27.37 -0.94 8.48
N PRO A 266 -26.52 -1.10 7.45
CA PRO A 266 -25.52 -2.16 7.38
C PRO A 266 -24.54 -2.11 8.54
N THR A 267 -24.25 -3.27 9.10
CA THR A 267 -23.19 -3.49 10.09
C THR A 267 -21.81 -3.27 9.47
N SER A 268 -20.78 -3.05 10.30
CA SER A 268 -19.39 -2.94 9.83
C SER A 268 -18.95 -4.16 9.01
N PHE A 269 -19.39 -5.36 9.38
CA PHE A 269 -19.08 -6.58 8.63
C PHE A 269 -19.68 -6.56 7.23
N GLU A 270 -20.94 -6.15 7.10
CA GLU A 270 -21.61 -6.05 5.80
C GLU A 270 -20.97 -4.96 4.93
N VAL A 271 -20.61 -3.80 5.50
CA VAL A 271 -19.85 -2.76 4.78
C VAL A 271 -18.54 -3.32 4.25
N MET A 272 -17.75 -4.01 5.09
CA MET A 272 -16.46 -4.58 4.68
C MET A 272 -16.58 -5.59 3.54
N ASN A 273 -17.63 -6.41 3.54
CA ASN A 273 -17.86 -7.49 2.57
C ASN A 273 -18.67 -7.10 1.33
N SER A 274 -19.19 -5.86 1.28
CA SER A 274 -20.01 -5.39 0.15
C SER A 274 -19.27 -4.39 -0.73
N THR A 275 -18.79 -3.30 -0.14
CA THR A 275 -18.08 -2.20 -0.82
C THR A 275 -16.65 -2.02 -0.30
N GLY A 276 -16.39 -2.54 0.91
CA GLY A 276 -15.15 -2.33 1.63
C GLY A 276 -14.01 -3.28 1.25
N PRO A 277 -13.02 -3.46 2.14
CA PRO A 277 -11.72 -3.99 1.75
C PRO A 277 -11.74 -5.49 1.45
N ALA A 278 -12.68 -6.25 2.03
CA ALA A 278 -12.84 -7.67 1.74
C ALA A 278 -13.36 -7.87 0.30
N ALA A 279 -14.40 -7.14 -0.09
CA ALA A 279 -14.92 -7.19 -1.46
C ALA A 279 -13.91 -6.66 -2.49
N TRP A 280 -13.18 -5.59 -2.15
CA TRP A 280 -12.07 -5.10 -2.98
C TRP A 280 -10.99 -6.16 -3.18
N THR A 281 -10.66 -6.89 -2.11
CA THR A 281 -9.66 -7.95 -2.16
C THR A 281 -10.09 -9.09 -3.07
N ASP A 282 -11.34 -9.54 -2.98
CA ASP A 282 -11.89 -10.56 -3.88
C ASP A 282 -11.73 -10.16 -5.35
N VAL A 283 -12.15 -8.93 -5.68
CA VAL A 283 -12.15 -8.44 -7.06
C VAL A 283 -10.75 -8.24 -7.62
N VAL A 284 -9.84 -7.65 -6.84
CA VAL A 284 -8.45 -7.48 -7.26
C VAL A 284 -7.81 -8.85 -7.45
N PHE A 285 -8.01 -9.79 -6.52
CA PHE A 285 -7.44 -11.12 -6.62
C PHE A 285 -8.00 -11.89 -7.82
N GLU A 286 -9.31 -11.84 -8.07
CA GLU A 286 -9.93 -12.41 -9.26
C GLU A 286 -9.30 -11.86 -10.56
N TYR A 287 -9.07 -10.54 -10.62
CA TYR A 287 -8.40 -9.93 -11.77
C TYR A 287 -6.94 -10.41 -11.91
N LEU A 288 -6.20 -10.51 -10.80
CA LEU A 288 -4.84 -11.04 -10.79
C LEU A 288 -4.79 -12.50 -11.27
N GLN A 289 -5.76 -13.34 -10.91
CA GLN A 289 -5.85 -14.72 -11.38
C GLN A 289 -6.10 -14.81 -12.90
N GLN A 290 -6.81 -13.84 -13.49
CA GLN A 290 -6.96 -13.79 -14.95
C GLN A 290 -5.63 -13.46 -15.65
N LEU A 291 -4.75 -12.69 -15.00
CA LEU A 291 -3.44 -12.32 -15.51
C LEU A 291 -2.37 -13.38 -15.23
N ASP A 292 -2.45 -14.04 -14.08
CA ASP A 292 -1.57 -15.11 -13.62
C ASP A 292 -2.40 -16.24 -12.98
N PRO A 293 -2.83 -17.24 -13.78
CA PRO A 293 -3.63 -18.36 -13.29
C PRO A 293 -2.93 -19.28 -12.29
N SER A 294 -1.64 -19.06 -12.01
CA SER A 294 -0.92 -19.82 -10.97
C SER A 294 -1.20 -19.30 -9.56
N LEU A 295 -1.85 -18.15 -9.41
CA LEU A 295 -2.32 -17.65 -8.12
C LEU A 295 -3.58 -18.42 -7.72
N GLU A 296 -3.49 -19.26 -6.68
CA GLU A 296 -4.59 -20.08 -6.21
C GLU A 296 -5.28 -19.45 -4.98
N ASP A 297 -4.52 -18.77 -4.13
CA ASP A 297 -5.02 -18.11 -2.91
C ASP A 297 -4.30 -16.77 -2.66
N THR A 298 -4.96 -15.82 -1.99
CA THR A 298 -4.34 -14.56 -1.53
C THR A 298 -3.03 -14.77 -0.76
N LYS A 299 -2.86 -15.93 -0.12
CA LYS A 299 -1.63 -16.39 0.54
C LYS A 299 -0.41 -16.44 -0.39
N ASP A 300 -0.60 -16.63 -1.69
CA ASP A 300 0.50 -16.66 -2.68
C ASP A 300 1.19 -15.29 -2.83
N LEU A 301 0.60 -14.24 -2.27
CA LEU A 301 1.15 -12.89 -2.18
C LEU A 301 1.64 -12.54 -0.75
N SER A 302 1.59 -13.48 0.19
CA SER A 302 2.09 -13.30 1.56
C SER A 302 3.63 -13.26 1.58
N PHE A 303 4.22 -12.61 2.59
CA PHE A 303 5.67 -12.48 2.77
C PHE A 303 6.42 -11.75 1.65
N MET A 304 5.73 -10.96 0.82
CA MET A 304 6.39 -10.11 -0.18
C MET A 304 7.39 -9.17 0.49
N THR A 305 8.66 -9.24 0.06
CA THR A 305 9.75 -8.36 0.53
C THR A 305 9.94 -7.12 -0.37
N GLY A 306 9.20 -7.05 -1.46
CA GLY A 306 9.19 -5.94 -2.40
C GLY A 306 8.01 -6.00 -3.35
N PRO A 307 7.83 -4.99 -4.22
CA PRO A 307 6.72 -4.94 -5.15
C PRO A 307 6.81 -6.03 -6.21
N ARG A 308 5.66 -6.55 -6.66
CA ARG A 308 5.53 -7.54 -7.72
C ARG A 308 4.62 -7.00 -8.82
N LEU A 309 5.11 -6.98 -10.06
CA LEU A 309 4.29 -6.69 -11.23
C LEU A 309 3.63 -7.98 -11.72
N ILE A 310 2.30 -7.98 -11.83
CA ILE A 310 1.50 -9.10 -12.34
C ILE A 310 0.61 -8.54 -13.44
N GLY A 311 0.91 -8.91 -14.70
CA GLY A 311 0.32 -8.23 -15.86
C GLY A 311 0.58 -6.72 -15.81
N ASP A 312 -0.48 -5.93 -15.67
CA ASP A 312 -0.43 -4.46 -15.57
C ASP A 312 -0.66 -3.92 -14.14
N VAL A 313 -0.68 -4.81 -13.14
CA VAL A 313 -0.90 -4.48 -11.73
C VAL A 313 0.39 -4.54 -10.95
N LEU A 314 0.82 -3.41 -10.39
CA LEU A 314 1.91 -3.35 -9.42
C LEU A 314 1.36 -3.57 -8.01
N VAL A 315 1.62 -4.76 -7.47
CA VAL A 315 1.29 -5.10 -6.08
C VAL A 315 2.44 -4.68 -5.17
N LEU A 316 2.21 -3.74 -4.28
CA LEU A 316 3.19 -3.31 -3.29
C LEU A 316 3.17 -4.25 -2.09
N ASN A 317 4.34 -4.44 -1.47
CA ASN A 317 4.41 -5.18 -0.22
C ASN A 317 3.75 -4.40 0.95
N ILE A 318 3.69 -5.03 2.13
CA ILE A 318 3.05 -4.46 3.32
C ILE A 318 3.53 -3.03 3.65
N ASP A 319 4.82 -2.72 3.50
CA ASP A 319 5.32 -1.38 3.83
C ASP A 319 4.97 -0.32 2.78
N GLY A 320 4.62 -0.70 1.55
CA GLY A 320 4.29 0.25 0.49
C GLY A 320 3.19 1.23 0.90
N PHE A 321 2.02 0.69 1.26
CA PHE A 321 0.91 1.47 1.83
C PHE A 321 0.71 1.17 3.32
N GLY A 322 0.89 -0.07 3.77
CA GLY A 322 0.63 -0.48 5.14
C GLY A 322 1.74 -0.21 6.18
N MET A 323 2.69 0.70 5.93
CA MET A 323 3.76 1.02 6.91
C MET A 323 3.17 1.56 8.22
N GLY A 324 3.74 1.15 9.35
CA GLY A 324 3.42 1.69 10.68
C GLY A 324 2.26 1.01 11.38
N GLN A 325 1.71 -0.05 10.80
CA GLN A 325 0.66 -0.87 11.41
C GLN A 325 1.23 -1.76 12.53
N GLN A 326 0.41 -2.05 13.53
CA GLN A 326 0.79 -2.92 14.66
C GLN A 326 0.77 -4.42 14.30
N HIS A 327 0.31 -4.76 13.10
CA HIS A 327 0.20 -6.12 12.59
C HIS A 327 1.01 -6.31 11.31
N SER A 328 0.91 -7.52 10.73
CA SER A 328 1.50 -7.90 9.43
C SER A 328 3.02 -7.69 9.31
N LYS A 329 3.69 -7.47 10.45
CA LYS A 329 5.13 -7.15 10.53
C LYS A 329 5.52 -5.97 9.63
N SER A 330 4.61 -5.01 9.45
CA SER A 330 4.97 -3.73 8.84
C SER A 330 6.00 -3.01 9.72
N THR A 331 6.86 -2.20 9.11
CA THR A 331 7.85 -1.40 9.81
C THR A 331 7.15 -0.40 10.73
N ASN A 332 7.35 -0.54 12.04
CA ASN A 332 6.67 0.26 13.06
C ASN A 332 7.60 0.69 14.23
N ASP A 333 8.91 0.64 14.02
CA ASP A 333 9.97 0.99 14.99
C ASP A 333 10.32 2.48 14.99
N GLY A 334 9.57 3.31 14.24
CA GLY A 334 9.80 4.73 14.07
C GLY A 334 10.70 5.08 12.88
N THR A 335 11.29 4.09 12.21
CA THR A 335 11.97 4.30 10.94
C THR A 335 10.98 4.32 9.76
N ILE A 336 11.40 4.90 8.64
CA ILE A 336 10.65 4.88 7.39
C ILE A 336 11.42 3.96 6.43
N PRO A 337 10.90 2.76 6.09
CA PRO A 337 11.57 1.85 5.17
C PRO A 337 11.57 2.46 3.76
N SER A 338 12.56 2.09 2.95
CA SER A 338 12.73 2.65 1.61
C SER A 338 11.56 2.38 0.67
N GLN A 339 10.75 1.37 0.94
CA GLN A 339 9.57 1.00 0.15
C GLN A 339 8.30 1.75 0.58
N ALA A 340 8.29 2.44 1.72
CA ALA A 340 7.11 3.17 2.17
C ALA A 340 6.78 4.34 1.23
N LEU A 341 5.52 4.38 0.80
CA LEU A 341 4.97 5.41 -0.09
C LEU A 341 3.91 6.23 0.64
N VAL A 342 3.11 5.59 1.49
CA VAL A 342 2.00 6.20 2.23
C VAL A 342 1.99 5.64 3.65
N LYS A 343 1.51 6.46 4.59
CA LYS A 343 1.19 6.05 5.96
C LYS A 343 -0.26 6.35 6.26
N HIS A 344 -1.01 5.35 6.69
CA HIS A 344 -2.37 5.54 7.19
C HIS A 344 -2.36 5.78 8.70
N LEU A 345 -3.19 6.72 9.18
CA LEU A 345 -3.25 7.10 10.60
C LEU A 345 -4.41 6.46 11.36
N PHE A 346 -5.29 5.72 10.68
CA PHE A 346 -6.39 4.94 11.26
C PHE A 346 -7.29 5.74 12.20
N ARG A 347 -7.53 7.02 11.88
CA ARG A 347 -8.40 7.87 12.70
C ARG A 347 -9.88 7.58 12.45
N GLY A 348 -10.20 6.82 11.41
CA GLY A 348 -11.59 6.52 11.06
C GLY A 348 -12.34 7.80 10.72
N SER A 349 -11.67 8.70 9.99
CA SER A 349 -12.20 9.99 9.56
C SER A 349 -13.57 9.86 8.86
N TRP A 350 -13.80 8.73 8.17
CA TRP A 350 -15.05 8.37 7.52
C TRP A 350 -16.09 7.65 8.41
N ARG A 351 -15.68 7.05 9.55
CA ARG A 351 -16.55 6.28 10.47
C ARG A 351 -17.21 7.13 11.54
N SER A 352 -16.52 8.19 11.96
CA SER A 352 -16.96 9.08 13.03
C SER A 352 -17.91 10.13 12.53
#